data_AF-A0A519WP63-F1
#
_entry.id   AF-A0A519WP63-F1
#
_cell.length_a   1.000
_cell.length_b   1.000
_cell.length_c   1.000
_cell.angle_alpha   90.00
_cell.angle_beta   90.00
_cell.angle_gamma   90.00
#
_symmetry.space_group_name_H-M   'P 1'
#
loop_
_entity.id
_entity.type
_entity.pdbx_description
1 polymer ?
#
loop_
_entity_poly.entity_id
_entity_poly.type
_entity_poly.pdbx_seq_one_letter_code
_entity_poly.pdbx_strand_id
1 'polypeptide(L)'
;MTKKLLLSLLIGCCSILSYAQRNDIVQQSTTYEWPKDPLVKEKLENWQDKKFGMIIHWGLYAVPGIIESWTLCSEDWIERDSTISYDDYKKWYWDFSKQFNPTKFNP
;
A
#
# COMPACT_ATOMS: atom_id res chain seq x y z
N MET A 1 -7.05 -44.28 15.78
CA MET A 1 -7.01 -43.41 14.59
C MET A 1 -5.73 -43.67 13.82
N THR A 2 -5.82 -44.15 12.57
CA THR A 2 -4.67 -44.51 11.76
C THR A 2 -3.89 -43.25 11.35
N LYS A 3 -2.56 -43.27 11.41
CA LYS A 3 -1.68 -42.14 11.00
C LYS A 3 -2.02 -41.60 9.60
N LYS A 4 -2.55 -42.45 8.73
CA LYS A 4 -3.04 -42.11 7.39
C LYS A 4 -4.22 -41.13 7.44
N LEU A 5 -5.16 -41.30 8.37
CA LEU A 5 -6.31 -40.41 8.53
C LEU A 5 -5.90 -39.01 9.01
N LEU A 6 -4.94 -38.95 9.94
CA LEU A 6 -4.34 -37.69 10.41
C LEU A 6 -3.60 -36.95 9.29
N LEU A 7 -2.85 -37.68 8.46
CA LEU A 7 -2.13 -37.10 7.33
C LEU A 7 -3.09 -36.56 6.25
N SER A 8 -4.16 -37.30 5.96
CA SER A 8 -5.22 -36.84 5.05
C SER A 8 -5.94 -35.60 5.56
N LEU A 9 -6.21 -35.52 6.87
CA LEU A 9 -6.83 -34.34 7.49
C LEU A 9 -5.90 -33.12 7.41
N LEU A 10 -4.59 -33.31 7.64
CA LEU A 10 -3.59 -32.25 7.54
C LEU A 10 -3.48 -31.69 6.11
N ILE A 11 -3.42 -32.58 5.11
CA ILE A 11 -3.33 -32.19 3.69
C ILE A 11 -4.61 -31.47 3.25
N GLY A 12 -5.78 -31.94 3.68
CA GLY A 12 -7.06 -31.30 3.42
C GLY A 12 -7.20 -29.92 4.08
N CYS A 13 -6.60 -29.72 5.26
CA CYS A 13 -6.61 -28.42 5.94
C CYS A 13 -5.68 -27.40 5.25
N CYS A 14 -4.51 -27.85 4.78
CA CYS A 14 -3.56 -26.99 4.06
C CYS A 14 -4.14 -26.44 2.74
N SER A 15 -4.95 -27.21 2.02
CA SER A 15 -5.55 -26.74 0.76
C SER A 15 -6.66 -25.69 0.96
N ILE A 16 -7.29 -25.61 2.13
CA ILE A 16 -8.29 -24.58 2.46
C ILE A 16 -7.60 -23.26 2.86
N LEU A 17 -6.41 -23.33 3.48
CA LEU A 17 -5.61 -22.15 3.84
C LEU A 17 -4.99 -21.44 2.63
N SER A 18 -4.73 -22.14 1.52
CA SER A 18 -4.15 -21.56 0.31
C SER A 18 -5.10 -20.66 -0.50
N TYR A 19 -6.40 -20.65 -0.21
CA TYR A 19 -7.38 -19.77 -0.88
C TYR A 19 -7.46 -18.36 -0.26
N ALA A 20 -6.66 -18.05 0.77
CA ALA A 20 -6.81 -16.82 1.55
C ALA A 20 -6.12 -15.57 0.95
N GLN A 21 -5.50 -15.63 -0.23
CA GLN A 21 -4.74 -14.49 -0.77
C GLN A 21 -5.03 -14.28 -2.27
N ARG A 22 -5.92 -13.31 -2.57
CA ARG A 22 -6.03 -12.47 -3.81
C ARG A 22 -7.44 -11.89 -4.08
N ASN A 23 -8.12 -11.34 -3.05
CA ASN A 23 -9.39 -10.60 -3.22
C ASN A 23 -9.21 -9.07 -3.26
N ASP A 24 -7.98 -8.60 -3.44
CA ASP A 24 -7.55 -7.21 -3.39
C ASP A 24 -7.76 -6.46 -4.73
N ILE A 25 -7.98 -7.18 -5.82
CA ILE A 25 -8.23 -6.59 -7.14
C ILE A 25 -9.74 -6.43 -7.34
N VAL A 26 -10.28 -5.26 -7.00
CA VAL A 26 -11.66 -4.88 -7.33
C VAL A 26 -11.78 -4.74 -8.85
N GLN A 27 -12.78 -5.37 -9.45
CA GLN A 27 -13.00 -5.22 -10.89
C GLN A 27 -13.27 -3.76 -11.25
N GLN A 28 -12.60 -3.29 -12.30
CA GLN A 28 -12.79 -1.93 -12.80
C GLN A 28 -14.25 -1.74 -13.23
N SER A 29 -14.88 -0.66 -12.74
CA SER A 29 -16.23 -0.29 -13.14
C SER A 29 -16.29 0.04 -14.64
N THR A 30 -17.32 -0.44 -15.33
CA THR A 30 -17.56 -0.12 -16.75
C THR A 30 -18.26 1.22 -16.95
N THR A 31 -18.93 1.72 -15.93
CA THR A 31 -19.67 2.99 -15.96
C THR A 31 -19.31 3.86 -14.76
N TYR A 32 -19.32 5.17 -14.97
CA TYR A 32 -19.16 6.12 -13.87
C TYR A 32 -20.46 6.23 -13.06
N GLU A 33 -20.36 6.06 -11.75
CA GLU A 33 -21.48 6.24 -10.83
C GLU A 33 -21.36 7.59 -10.13
N TRP A 34 -22.34 8.48 -10.35
CA TRP A 34 -22.38 9.77 -9.66
C TRP A 34 -22.62 9.60 -8.16
N PRO A 35 -21.88 10.34 -7.29
CA PRO A 35 -22.15 10.34 -5.86
C PRO A 35 -23.57 10.81 -5.58
N LYS A 36 -24.25 10.16 -4.63
CA LYS A 36 -25.63 10.49 -4.25
C LYS A 36 -25.70 11.62 -3.22
N ASP A 37 -24.67 11.76 -2.39
CA ASP A 37 -24.59 12.77 -1.34
C ASP A 37 -24.55 14.19 -1.94
N PRO A 38 -25.51 15.07 -1.58
CA PRO A 38 -25.55 16.44 -2.10
C PRO A 38 -24.30 17.26 -1.76
N LEU A 39 -23.68 17.06 -0.59
CA LEU A 39 -22.47 17.78 -0.19
C LEU A 39 -21.25 17.37 -1.04
N VAL A 40 -21.24 16.13 -1.52
CA VAL A 40 -20.19 15.66 -2.44
C VAL A 40 -20.39 16.30 -3.81
N LYS A 41 -21.64 16.39 -4.30
CA LYS A 41 -21.94 17.03 -5.58
C LYS A 41 -21.53 18.51 -5.59
N GLU A 42 -21.88 19.27 -4.56
CA GLU A 42 -21.52 20.68 -4.42
C GLU A 42 -20.00 20.91 -4.42
N LYS A 43 -19.24 20.05 -3.71
CA LYS A 43 -17.78 20.08 -3.75
C LYS A 43 -17.23 19.77 -5.14
N LEU A 44 -17.82 18.79 -5.84
CA LEU A 44 -17.41 18.40 -7.18
C LEU A 44 -17.68 19.50 -8.22
N GLU A 45 -18.75 20.29 -8.08
CA GLU A 45 -18.99 21.45 -8.96
C GLU A 45 -17.82 22.44 -8.89
N ASN A 46 -17.34 22.74 -7.69
CA ASN A 46 -16.20 23.64 -7.48
C ASN A 46 -14.85 23.02 -7.87
N TRP A 47 -14.69 21.70 -7.64
CA TRP A 47 -13.42 20.99 -7.88
C TRP A 47 -13.19 20.71 -9.36
N GLN A 48 -14.20 20.30 -10.11
CA GLN A 48 -14.07 19.92 -11.51
C GLN A 48 -13.57 21.09 -12.38
N ASP A 49 -13.83 22.33 -11.99
CA ASP A 49 -13.35 23.51 -12.70
C ASP A 49 -11.86 23.80 -12.46
N LYS A 50 -11.22 23.19 -11.46
CA LYS A 50 -9.78 23.26 -11.26
C LYS A 50 -9.10 22.37 -12.30
N LYS A 51 -8.53 22.97 -13.34
CA LYS A 51 -7.87 22.25 -14.45
C LYS A 51 -6.38 22.00 -14.25
N PHE A 52 -5.79 22.63 -13.23
CA PHE A 52 -4.37 22.49 -12.90
C PHE A 52 -4.20 22.31 -11.40
N GLY A 53 -3.33 21.39 -11.03
CA GLY A 53 -2.94 21.11 -9.66
C GLY A 53 -1.53 20.56 -9.62
N MET A 54 -0.87 20.74 -8.48
CA MET A 54 0.44 20.16 -8.20
C MET A 54 0.28 19.14 -7.08
N ILE A 55 0.81 17.94 -7.30
CA ILE A 55 0.93 16.91 -6.26
C ILE A 55 2.40 16.86 -5.86
N ILE A 56 2.68 16.94 -4.57
CA ILE A 56 4.02 16.87 -4.03
C ILE A 56 4.14 15.55 -3.24
N HIS A 57 5.04 14.66 -3.69
CA HIS A 57 5.45 13.49 -2.92
C HIS A 57 6.62 13.91 -2.01
N TRP A 58 6.33 14.17 -0.73
CA TRP A 58 7.33 14.57 0.24
C TRP A 58 7.16 13.85 1.58
N GLY A 59 8.23 13.21 2.05
CA GLY A 59 8.23 12.43 3.29
C GLY A 59 9.63 11.91 3.65
N LEU A 60 9.70 10.95 4.57
CA LEU A 60 10.97 10.40 5.07
C LEU A 60 11.87 9.82 3.98
N TYR A 61 11.26 9.23 2.95
CA TYR A 61 11.91 8.69 1.76
C TYR A 61 12.73 9.73 0.97
N ALA A 62 12.44 11.03 1.14
CA ALA A 62 13.22 12.09 0.54
C ALA A 62 14.62 12.22 1.15
N VAL A 63 14.85 11.69 2.37
CA VAL A 63 16.18 11.68 3.01
C VAL A 63 17.15 10.75 2.28
N PRO A 64 16.85 9.45 2.07
CA PRO A 64 17.69 8.56 1.27
C PRO A 64 17.50 8.68 -0.24
N GLY A 65 16.48 9.40 -0.71
CA GLY A 65 16.19 9.57 -2.15
C GLY A 65 15.62 8.30 -2.81
N ILE A 66 14.72 7.59 -2.12
CA ILE A 66 14.08 6.35 -2.59
C ILE A 66 12.65 6.58 -3.11
N ILE A 67 12.08 5.54 -3.74
CA ILE A 67 10.72 5.57 -4.33
C ILE A 67 9.67 5.49 -3.21
N GLU A 68 9.38 6.64 -2.63
CA GLU A 68 8.36 6.87 -1.59
C GLU A 68 8.39 5.84 -0.44
N SER A 69 7.22 5.49 0.11
CA SER A 69 7.06 4.43 1.11
C SER A 69 6.71 3.08 0.49
N TRP A 70 6.74 2.94 -0.83
CA TRP A 70 6.31 1.71 -1.53
C TRP A 70 7.06 0.49 -1.04
N THR A 71 8.35 0.62 -0.75
CA THR A 71 9.19 -0.47 -0.22
C THR A 71 8.72 -1.02 1.12
N LEU A 72 7.83 -0.35 1.85
CA LEU A 72 7.22 -0.91 3.06
C LEU A 72 6.04 -1.85 2.79
N CYS A 73 5.49 -1.82 1.60
CA CYS A 73 4.33 -2.60 1.23
C CYS A 73 4.73 -4.02 0.76
N SER A 74 3.73 -4.89 0.62
CA SER A 74 3.89 -6.35 0.46
C SER A 74 3.48 -6.84 -0.95
N GLU A 75 3.66 -6.01 -1.97
CA GLU A 75 3.32 -6.32 -3.35
C GLU A 75 4.53 -6.87 -4.11
N ASP A 76 4.27 -7.85 -4.98
CA ASP A 76 5.31 -8.60 -5.70
C ASP A 76 6.12 -7.75 -6.70
N TRP A 77 5.59 -6.59 -7.11
CA TRP A 77 6.26 -5.67 -8.03
C TRP A 77 7.26 -4.72 -7.33
N ILE A 78 7.33 -4.76 -6.01
CA ILE A 78 8.16 -3.85 -5.20
C ILE A 78 9.51 -4.49 -4.91
N GLU A 79 10.56 -3.95 -5.53
CA GLU A 79 11.93 -4.37 -5.27
C GLU A 79 12.45 -3.74 -3.98
N ARG A 80 13.06 -4.58 -3.12
CA ARG A 80 13.74 -4.16 -1.89
C ARG A 80 15.10 -4.83 -1.80
N ASP A 81 15.93 -4.30 -0.91
CA ASP A 81 17.15 -4.99 -0.51
C ASP A 81 16.81 -6.37 0.09
N SER A 82 17.25 -7.43 -0.60
CA SER A 82 17.03 -8.82 -0.20
C SER A 82 18.05 -9.33 0.83
N THR A 83 19.05 -8.51 1.17
CA THR A 83 20.11 -8.87 2.13
C THR A 83 19.74 -8.57 3.57
N ILE A 84 18.68 -7.79 3.80
CA ILE A 84 18.19 -7.43 5.13
C ILE A 84 16.77 -7.93 5.38
N SER A 85 16.43 -8.20 6.64
CA SER A 85 15.07 -8.58 7.00
C SER A 85 14.10 -7.41 6.76
N TYR A 86 12.83 -7.72 6.50
CA TYR A 86 11.80 -6.68 6.34
C TYR A 86 11.68 -5.80 7.59
N ASP A 87 11.78 -6.39 8.79
CA ASP A 87 11.68 -5.66 10.04
C ASP A 87 12.85 -4.69 10.22
N ASP A 88 14.06 -5.12 9.86
CA ASP A 88 15.24 -4.24 9.87
C ASP A 88 15.13 -3.13 8.82
N TYR A 89 14.66 -3.45 7.61
CA TYR A 89 14.39 -2.46 6.56
C TYR A 89 13.38 -1.41 7.04
N LYS A 90 12.26 -1.87 7.61
CA LYS A 90 11.21 -1.01 8.13
C LYS A 90 11.73 -0.11 9.25
N LYS A 91 12.53 -0.66 10.17
CA LYS A 91 13.17 0.13 11.23
C LYS A 91 14.11 1.18 10.67
N TRP A 92 14.98 0.81 9.73
CA TRP A 92 15.88 1.71 9.02
C TRP A 92 15.11 2.85 8.34
N TYR A 93 14.00 2.55 7.65
CA TYR A 93 13.15 3.56 7.02
C TYR A 93 12.60 4.56 8.05
N TRP A 94 12.04 4.06 9.16
CA TRP A 94 11.47 4.93 10.20
C TRP A 94 12.52 5.76 10.94
N ASP A 95 13.76 5.28 11.02
CA ASP A 95 14.87 6.02 11.63
C ASP A 95 15.22 7.31 10.86
N PHE A 96 14.81 7.46 9.59
CA PHE A 96 14.92 8.75 8.88
C PHE A 96 14.09 9.88 9.52
N SER A 97 13.08 9.55 10.34
CA SER A 97 12.36 10.57 11.14
C SER A 97 13.28 11.39 12.04
N LYS A 98 14.41 10.82 12.48
CA LYS A 98 15.43 11.50 13.28
C LYS A 98 16.29 12.46 12.46
N GLN A 99 16.32 12.31 11.13
CA GLN A 99 17.15 13.07 10.20
C GLN A 99 16.33 14.06 9.37
N PHE A 100 15.03 13.81 9.19
CA PHE A 100 14.15 14.65 8.39
C PHE A 100 13.97 16.04 9.03
N ASN A 101 14.74 17.01 8.54
CA ASN A 101 14.73 18.38 9.02
C ASN A 101 14.87 19.37 7.85
N PRO A 102 13.76 19.75 7.19
CA PRO A 102 13.81 20.56 5.98
C PRO A 102 13.99 22.06 6.30
N THR A 103 15.18 22.45 6.76
CA THR A 103 15.49 23.83 7.18
C THR A 103 15.43 24.89 6.06
N LYS A 104 15.45 24.45 4.80
CA LYS A 104 15.32 25.32 3.62
C LYS A 104 13.88 25.41 3.08
N PHE A 105 12.93 24.70 3.69
CA PHE A 105 11.54 24.78 3.28
C PHE A 105 10.95 26.16 3.63
N ASN A 106 10.29 26.77 2.65
CA ASN A 106 9.63 28.06 2.77
C ASN A 106 8.29 28.00 2.02
N PRO A 107 7.17 27.71 2.72
CA PRO A 107 5.86 27.50 2.10
C PRO A 107 5.23 28.77 1.51
#